data_AF-A0A536K9U3-F1
#
_entry.id   AF-A0A536K9U3-F1
#
_cell.length_a   1.000
_cell.length_b   1.000
_cell.length_c   1.000
_cell.angle_alpha   90.00
_cell.angle_beta   90.00
_cell.angle_gamma   90.00
#
_symmetry.space_group_name_H-M   'P 1'
#
loop_
_entity.id
_entity.type
_entity.pdbx_description
1 polymer ?
#
loop_
_entity_poly.entity_id
_entity_poly.type
_entity_poly.pdbx_seq_one_letter_code
_entity_poly.pdbx_strand_id
1 'polypeptide(L)'
;MQSHPLLPAELQARYRAEGLWSDDTFFSLLETSAAAAADRPLYLEPEVRTYGEATAAARALAQHLVASGVKPGDGVVTPLVNGLPAAVVSAAVAGAGGRLAPLPSRAHPAQAISLAATLEAPVLIVSGEVLARGEWDAGVLDRIRRESPSVRLILLADAGAAPDWARERLPTLESAVAANAAAELPPVDAGAIALLLSTGGTTGPAKVVMHTYAGPVFAAREYARIARLTAEDRVVQVGPFGHASGTIFTLYPPVMAGAAVVPLVGWDPVAFASAVESAEATWTHLSGTHVHDLLALDPVHDAKLRSLRGISAGSGSDQLFREAERRFGFQIQRIYGLTECLGNSLVPAGAPDDRRLHCDGRGFDGIEYRVVSPGTDDPLPPGTPGEMFVRGPSLFAGYLGRPEATAEVVRDDGFLATGDLTCSPTPRSTTSPSSAYRTVGSASGPRRSSSRRAGRSRSSPTSPASSPSARCRSDRGRSCSTSSTRCPSPSTESTTRTPFGGWSPSSSRGEAESPRRGRRPPSPRHLLGPAAAGRAHRSGRRGGGAWGEPGADPGGADRARPGGPCRHRAPPRRLRLVLRA
;
A
#
# COMPACT_ATOMS: atom_id res chain seq x y z
N MET A 1 14.45 4.03 25.02
CA MET A 1 13.66 3.04 24.29
C MET A 1 12.64 2.33 25.19
N GLN A 2 11.34 2.53 24.94
CA GLN A 2 10.20 1.85 25.56
C GLN A 2 10.21 0.34 25.27
N SER A 3 9.47 -0.42 26.10
CA SER A 3 9.28 -1.85 25.92
C SER A 3 8.24 -2.15 24.83
N HIS A 4 8.60 -2.99 23.86
CA HIS A 4 7.64 -3.51 22.88
C HIS A 4 6.56 -4.37 23.58
N PRO A 5 5.26 -4.19 23.29
CA PRO A 5 4.20 -4.83 24.07
C PRO A 5 4.02 -6.34 23.81
N LEU A 6 4.51 -6.85 22.67
CA LEU A 6 4.29 -8.25 22.24
C LEU A 6 5.58 -9.11 22.15
N LEU A 7 6.70 -8.66 22.73
CA LEU A 7 7.98 -9.39 22.68
C LEU A 7 8.55 -9.59 24.10
N PRO A 8 8.97 -10.82 24.49
CA PRO A 8 9.68 -11.07 25.74
C PRO A 8 10.88 -10.14 25.96
N ALA A 9 11.08 -9.69 27.21
CA ALA A 9 12.04 -8.65 27.57
C ALA A 9 13.50 -9.03 27.23
N GLU A 10 13.80 -10.33 27.29
CA GLU A 10 15.10 -10.92 26.97
C GLU A 10 15.42 -10.78 25.48
N LEU A 11 14.41 -10.95 24.60
CA LEU A 11 14.57 -10.72 23.17
C LEU A 11 14.74 -9.23 22.88
N GLN A 12 14.04 -8.36 23.60
CA GLN A 12 14.21 -6.91 23.48
C GLN A 12 15.60 -6.44 23.94
N ALA A 13 16.17 -7.08 24.96
CA ALA A 13 17.55 -6.84 25.37
C ALA A 13 18.54 -7.33 24.31
N ARG A 14 18.34 -8.56 23.78
CA ARG A 14 19.14 -9.13 22.69
C ARG A 14 19.14 -8.24 21.44
N TYR A 15 17.97 -7.80 20.97
CA TYR A 15 17.85 -6.95 19.77
C TYR A 15 18.58 -5.61 19.89
N ARG A 16 18.69 -5.03 21.10
CA ARG A 16 19.51 -3.82 21.34
C ARG A 16 21.00 -4.17 21.40
N ALA A 17 21.37 -5.24 22.09
CA ALA A 17 22.77 -5.67 22.22
C ALA A 17 23.40 -6.12 20.87
N GLU A 18 22.59 -6.69 19.98
CA GLU A 18 23.00 -7.10 18.62
C GLU A 18 22.90 -5.97 17.59
N GLY A 19 22.52 -4.74 17.99
CA GLY A 19 22.34 -3.60 17.08
C GLY A 19 21.17 -3.71 16.09
N LEU A 20 20.28 -4.69 16.29
CA LEU A 20 19.11 -4.92 15.45
C LEU A 20 18.05 -3.82 15.68
N TRP A 21 17.90 -3.36 16.91
CA TRP A 21 17.22 -2.11 17.25
C TRP A 21 18.23 -1.01 17.59
N SER A 22 18.10 0.13 16.93
CA SER A 22 18.77 1.40 17.26
C SER A 22 17.73 2.45 17.68
N ASP A 23 18.16 3.54 18.32
CA ASP A 23 17.29 4.67 18.67
C ASP A 23 16.99 5.62 17.48
N ASP A 24 17.21 5.15 16.24
CA ASP A 24 16.97 5.89 15.01
C ASP A 24 15.48 6.10 14.70
N THR A 25 15.19 7.19 13.99
CA THR A 25 13.89 7.51 13.43
C THR A 25 14.05 7.89 11.96
N PHE A 26 12.97 7.93 11.18
CA PHE A 26 13.05 8.42 9.79
C PHE A 26 13.54 9.87 9.69
N PHE A 27 13.41 10.67 10.76
CA PHE A 27 14.02 11.99 10.86
C PHE A 27 15.55 11.88 11.00
N SER A 28 16.08 11.13 11.97
CA SER A 28 17.54 10.99 12.17
C SER A 28 18.23 10.34 10.98
N LEU A 29 17.57 9.42 10.27
CA LEU A 29 18.08 8.84 9.03
C LEU A 29 18.21 9.89 7.92
N LEU A 30 17.23 10.77 7.76
CA LEU A 30 17.28 11.86 6.79
C LEU A 30 18.37 12.88 7.16
N GLU A 31 18.49 13.25 8.43
CA GLU A 31 19.57 14.11 8.93
C GLU A 31 20.96 13.49 8.74
N THR A 32 21.11 12.19 8.96
CA THR A 32 22.39 11.46 8.76
C THR A 32 22.81 11.49 7.29
N SER A 33 21.90 11.20 6.36
CA SER A 33 22.21 11.22 4.93
C SER A 33 22.49 12.63 4.40
N ALA A 34 21.81 13.66 4.95
CA ALA A 34 22.12 15.05 4.64
C ALA A 34 23.45 15.53 5.24
N ALA A 35 23.81 15.09 6.45
CA ALA A 35 25.12 15.38 7.03
C ALA A 35 26.27 14.70 6.25
N ALA A 36 26.01 13.53 5.65
CA ALA A 36 26.96 12.85 4.78
C ALA A 36 27.12 13.51 3.41
N ALA A 37 26.03 13.94 2.77
CA ALA A 37 26.07 14.52 1.42
C ALA A 37 24.83 15.40 1.08
N ALA A 38 24.72 16.56 1.72
CA ALA A 38 23.58 17.48 1.61
C ALA A 38 23.12 17.79 0.17
N ASP A 39 24.06 18.05 -0.75
CA ASP A 39 23.78 18.46 -2.12
C ASP A 39 23.31 17.30 -3.05
N ARG A 40 23.28 16.05 -2.56
CA ARG A 40 22.80 14.92 -3.39
C ARG A 40 21.30 15.04 -3.66
N PRO A 41 20.81 14.63 -4.85
CA PRO A 41 19.39 14.46 -5.09
C PRO A 41 18.75 13.45 -4.13
N LEU A 42 17.70 13.86 -3.42
CA LEU A 42 16.76 12.94 -2.76
C LEU A 42 15.55 12.66 -3.66
N TYR A 43 15.01 13.68 -4.34
CA TYR A 43 13.86 13.55 -5.24
C TYR A 43 14.16 14.14 -6.63
N LEU A 44 13.59 13.52 -7.66
CA LEU A 44 13.83 13.80 -9.08
C LEU A 44 12.51 14.10 -9.83
N GLU A 45 11.79 15.18 -9.49
CA GLU A 45 10.47 15.43 -10.10
C GLU A 45 9.94 16.88 -9.94
N PRO A 46 9.50 17.54 -11.03
CA PRO A 46 10.27 17.71 -12.27
C PRO A 46 11.54 18.55 -12.06
N GLU A 47 11.66 19.21 -10.90
CA GLU A 47 12.91 19.80 -10.42
C GLU A 47 13.63 18.82 -9.50
N VAL A 48 14.96 18.93 -9.42
CA VAL A 48 15.72 18.18 -8.42
C VAL A 48 15.50 18.81 -7.04
N ARG A 49 15.39 17.97 -6.01
CA ARG A 49 15.37 18.37 -4.60
C ARG A 49 16.34 17.52 -3.80
N THR A 50 17.18 18.19 -3.03
CA THR A 50 18.35 17.61 -2.36
C THR A 50 18.05 17.06 -0.97
N TYR A 51 18.96 16.26 -0.43
CA TYR A 51 18.92 15.81 0.96
C TYR A 51 18.92 17.00 1.94
N GLY A 52 19.73 18.03 1.69
CA GLY A 52 19.80 19.24 2.51
C GLY A 52 18.49 20.01 2.55
N GLU A 53 17.90 20.31 1.39
CA GLU A 53 16.60 21.00 1.28
C GLU A 53 15.47 20.21 1.95
N ALA A 54 15.40 18.89 1.70
CA ALA A 54 14.38 18.02 2.28
C ALA A 54 14.50 17.93 3.81
N THR A 55 15.73 17.90 4.34
CA THR A 55 16.00 17.89 5.78
C THR A 55 15.60 19.21 6.44
N ALA A 56 15.96 20.34 5.83
CA ALA A 56 15.58 21.67 6.32
C ALA A 56 14.05 21.82 6.34
N ALA A 57 13.36 21.39 5.28
CA ALA A 57 11.90 21.40 5.22
C ALA A 57 11.26 20.47 6.26
N ALA A 58 11.78 19.26 6.45
CA ALA A 58 11.29 18.32 7.47
C ALA A 58 11.47 18.86 8.89
N ARG A 59 12.62 19.47 9.19
CA ARG A 59 12.92 20.08 10.49
C ARG A 59 12.02 21.28 10.76
N ALA A 60 11.88 22.21 9.82
CA ALA A 60 10.98 23.36 9.95
C ALA A 60 9.50 22.94 10.11
N LEU A 61 9.05 21.91 9.38
CA LEU A 61 7.69 21.38 9.52
C LEU A 61 7.50 20.66 10.87
N ALA A 62 8.49 19.92 11.38
CA ALA A 62 8.43 19.33 12.73
C ALA A 62 8.25 20.42 13.79
N GLN A 63 9.02 21.51 13.70
CA GLN A 63 8.92 22.65 14.60
C GLN A 63 7.56 23.36 14.48
N HIS A 64 7.00 23.47 13.26
CA HIS A 64 5.65 24.00 13.05
C HIS A 64 4.56 23.10 13.66
N LEU A 65 4.69 21.77 13.59
CA LEU A 65 3.77 20.83 14.23
C LEU A 65 3.82 20.97 15.76
N VAL A 66 5.01 21.01 16.35
CA VAL A 66 5.20 21.21 17.81
C VAL A 66 4.67 22.58 18.26
N ALA A 67 4.95 23.65 17.52
CA ALA A 67 4.39 24.99 17.77
C ALA A 67 2.85 25.02 17.63
N SER A 68 2.30 24.21 16.72
CA SER A 68 0.86 23.94 16.60
C SER A 68 0.32 22.99 17.68
N GLY A 69 1.11 22.73 18.74
CA GLY A 69 0.76 21.98 19.94
C GLY A 69 0.76 20.46 19.79
N VAL A 70 1.36 19.90 18.72
CA VAL A 70 1.50 18.45 18.55
C VAL A 70 2.47 17.90 19.60
N LYS A 71 2.08 16.80 20.26
CA LYS A 71 2.82 16.15 21.33
C LYS A 71 3.35 14.78 20.88
N PRO A 72 4.41 14.26 21.52
CA PRO A 72 4.84 12.89 21.31
C PRO A 72 3.69 11.88 21.53
N GLY A 73 3.43 11.04 20.53
CA GLY A 73 2.31 10.10 20.49
C GLY A 73 1.02 10.60 19.84
N ASP A 74 0.88 11.88 19.50
CA ASP A 74 -0.29 12.38 18.75
C ASP A 74 -0.35 11.77 17.34
N GLY A 75 -1.56 11.49 16.84
CA GLY A 75 -1.77 10.98 15.48
C GLY A 75 -1.77 12.07 14.40
N VAL A 76 -1.06 11.85 13.29
CA VAL A 76 -1.09 12.73 12.11
C VAL A 76 -1.56 11.95 10.89
N VAL A 77 -2.79 12.23 10.46
CA VAL A 77 -3.47 11.51 9.36
C VAL A 77 -3.06 12.09 8.02
N THR A 78 -2.54 11.25 7.12
CA THR A 78 -1.82 11.72 5.92
C THR A 78 -2.29 11.05 4.61
N PRO A 79 -3.42 11.49 4.02
CA PRO A 79 -3.85 11.07 2.68
C PRO A 79 -3.02 11.79 1.61
N LEU A 80 -1.89 11.20 1.23
CA LEU A 80 -0.90 11.79 0.34
C LEU A 80 -0.68 10.97 -0.93
N VAL A 81 -0.13 11.61 -1.96
CA VAL A 81 0.52 10.95 -3.11
C VAL A 81 1.98 10.63 -2.79
N ASN A 82 2.64 9.85 -3.65
CA ASN A 82 4.08 9.64 -3.57
C ASN A 82 4.80 10.92 -4.06
N GLY A 83 5.93 11.28 -3.44
CA GLY A 83 6.67 12.51 -3.76
C GLY A 83 7.32 13.15 -2.53
N LEU A 84 8.07 14.24 -2.75
CA LEU A 84 8.78 14.95 -1.67
C LEU A 84 7.90 15.33 -0.46
N PRO A 85 6.64 15.82 -0.61
CA PRO A 85 5.78 16.13 0.53
C PRO A 85 5.56 14.93 1.46
N ALA A 86 5.45 13.71 0.92
CA ALA A 86 5.27 12.50 1.71
C ALA A 86 6.52 12.14 2.54
N ALA A 87 7.72 12.36 2.00
CA ALA A 87 8.97 12.20 2.74
C ALA A 87 9.15 13.28 3.81
N VAL A 88 8.95 14.55 3.45
CA VAL A 88 9.04 15.70 4.36
C VAL A 88 8.06 15.56 5.52
N VAL A 89 6.80 15.15 5.25
CA VAL A 89 5.81 14.87 6.30
C VAL A 89 6.20 13.66 7.15
N SER A 90 6.68 12.57 6.55
CA SER A 90 7.11 11.38 7.32
C SER A 90 8.23 11.71 8.30
N ALA A 91 9.21 12.50 7.85
CA ALA A 91 10.33 12.94 8.67
C ALA A 91 9.90 13.99 9.71
N ALA A 92 9.04 14.93 9.34
CA ALA A 92 8.54 15.96 10.26
C ALA A 92 7.68 15.38 11.40
N VAL A 93 6.81 14.42 11.10
CA VAL A 93 6.00 13.72 12.10
C VAL A 93 6.89 12.89 13.02
N ALA A 94 7.94 12.23 12.49
CA ALA A 94 8.93 11.55 13.30
C ALA A 94 9.70 12.51 14.23
N GLY A 95 10.18 13.65 13.72
CA GLY A 95 10.91 14.67 14.50
C GLY A 95 10.06 15.36 15.57
N ALA A 96 8.73 15.36 15.44
CA ALA A 96 7.78 15.80 16.47
C ALA A 96 7.42 14.69 17.49
N GLY A 97 7.95 13.47 17.34
CA GLY A 97 7.58 12.29 18.13
C GLY A 97 6.16 11.77 17.86
N GLY A 98 5.54 12.19 16.76
CA GLY A 98 4.16 11.86 16.39
C GLY A 98 4.01 10.53 15.64
N ARG A 99 2.77 10.02 15.61
CA ARG A 99 2.38 8.79 14.92
C ARG A 99 1.90 9.10 13.51
N LEU A 100 2.68 8.71 12.50
CA LEU A 100 2.30 8.81 11.10
C LEU A 100 1.18 7.81 10.78
N ALA A 101 0.04 8.31 10.32
CA ALA A 101 -1.10 7.51 9.89
C ALA A 101 -1.36 7.71 8.39
N PRO A 102 -0.56 7.07 7.51
CA PRO A 102 -0.59 7.31 6.08
C PRO A 102 -1.79 6.63 5.44
N LEU A 103 -2.44 7.35 4.52
CA LEU A 103 -3.56 6.88 3.74
C LEU A 103 -3.22 6.97 2.25
N PRO A 104 -3.65 6.00 1.42
CA PRO A 104 -3.32 6.00 0.00
C PRO A 104 -4.00 7.16 -0.73
N SER A 105 -3.47 7.54 -1.90
CA SER A 105 -4.04 8.61 -2.74
C SER A 105 -5.47 8.36 -3.25
N ARG A 106 -6.01 7.15 -3.04
CA ARG A 106 -7.42 6.76 -3.31
C ARG A 106 -8.24 6.57 -2.03
N ALA A 107 -7.82 7.14 -0.90
CA ALA A 107 -8.57 7.08 0.35
C ALA A 107 -9.85 7.94 0.26
N HIS A 108 -11.00 7.28 0.43
CA HIS A 108 -12.29 7.94 0.56
C HIS A 108 -12.32 8.78 1.86
N PRO A 109 -12.86 10.01 1.88
CA PRO A 109 -12.71 10.91 3.02
C PRO A 109 -13.32 10.40 4.34
N ALA A 110 -14.31 9.50 4.29
CA ALA A 110 -14.82 8.84 5.49
C ALA A 110 -13.77 7.94 6.20
N GLN A 111 -12.78 7.41 5.47
CA GLN A 111 -11.65 6.69 6.06
C GLN A 111 -10.73 7.64 6.83
N ALA A 112 -10.44 8.82 6.27
CA ALA A 112 -9.64 9.84 6.92
C ALA A 112 -10.32 10.40 8.18
N ILE A 113 -11.63 10.69 8.11
CA ILE A 113 -12.46 11.10 9.26
C ILE A 113 -12.48 10.00 10.32
N SER A 114 -12.80 8.76 9.95
CA SER A 114 -12.86 7.64 10.91
C SER A 114 -11.52 7.40 11.59
N LEU A 115 -10.40 7.51 10.88
CA LEU A 115 -9.06 7.35 11.44
C LEU A 115 -8.66 8.53 12.32
N ALA A 116 -8.97 9.76 11.92
CA ALA A 116 -8.72 10.96 12.72
C ALA A 116 -9.49 10.93 14.05
N ALA A 117 -10.77 10.55 14.03
CA ALA A 117 -11.58 10.34 15.23
C ALA A 117 -11.04 9.21 16.12
N THR A 118 -10.62 8.08 15.53
CA THR A 118 -10.07 6.92 16.27
C THR A 118 -8.74 7.23 16.95
N LEU A 119 -7.98 8.20 16.44
CA LEU A 119 -6.68 8.62 16.96
C LEU A 119 -6.73 9.90 17.81
N GLU A 120 -7.90 10.52 17.94
CA GLU A 120 -8.05 11.90 18.44
C GLU A 120 -7.05 12.87 17.77
N ALA A 121 -6.80 12.66 16.47
CA ALA A 121 -5.71 13.28 15.73
C ALA A 121 -5.82 14.82 15.74
N PRO A 122 -4.78 15.58 16.15
CA PRO A 122 -4.78 17.03 16.06
C PRO A 122 -4.55 17.59 14.66
N VAL A 123 -3.93 16.80 13.77
CA VAL A 123 -3.47 17.25 12.44
C VAL A 123 -3.85 16.27 11.34
N LEU A 124 -4.31 16.82 10.22
CA LEU A 124 -4.48 16.11 8.95
C LEU A 124 -3.69 16.84 7.85
N ILE A 125 -2.88 16.11 7.07
CA ILE A 125 -2.09 16.69 5.96
C ILE A 125 -2.45 15.95 4.68
N VAL A 126 -3.02 16.65 3.69
CA VAL A 126 -3.65 16.03 2.52
C VAL A 126 -3.12 16.63 1.21
N SER A 127 -2.88 15.79 0.21
CA SER A 127 -2.42 16.23 -1.10
C SER A 127 -3.53 16.90 -1.91
N GLY A 128 -3.17 17.92 -2.69
CA GLY A 128 -4.07 18.63 -3.60
C GLY A 128 -4.70 17.68 -4.61
N GLU A 129 -3.92 16.75 -5.16
CA GLU A 129 -4.43 15.70 -6.06
C GLU A 129 -5.46 14.78 -5.38
N VAL A 130 -5.36 14.53 -4.08
CA VAL A 130 -6.36 13.74 -3.34
C VAL A 130 -7.65 14.54 -3.21
N LEU A 131 -7.57 15.84 -2.90
CA LEU A 131 -8.71 16.75 -2.87
C LEU A 131 -9.34 17.02 -4.25
N ALA A 132 -8.59 16.82 -5.35
CA ALA A 132 -9.10 16.94 -6.71
C ALA A 132 -9.98 15.74 -7.15
N ARG A 133 -10.04 14.67 -6.35
CA ARG A 133 -10.88 13.49 -6.64
C ARG A 133 -12.30 13.75 -6.16
N GLY A 134 -13.31 13.50 -7.01
CA GLY A 134 -14.72 13.89 -6.80
C GLY A 134 -15.47 13.30 -5.60
N GLU A 135 -14.79 12.60 -4.69
CA GLU A 135 -15.29 12.20 -3.36
C GLU A 135 -14.93 13.24 -2.27
N TRP A 136 -13.95 14.11 -2.54
CA TRP A 136 -13.47 15.18 -1.69
C TRP A 136 -14.07 16.53 -2.13
N ASP A 137 -15.24 16.86 -1.60
CA ASP A 137 -15.90 18.15 -1.82
C ASP A 137 -15.55 19.20 -0.75
N ALA A 138 -15.91 20.46 -0.98
CA ALA A 138 -15.66 21.57 -0.06
C ALA A 138 -16.34 21.40 1.32
N GLY A 139 -17.43 20.65 1.40
CA GLY A 139 -18.11 20.31 2.67
C GLY A 139 -17.39 19.22 3.47
N VAL A 140 -16.40 18.51 2.89
CA VAL A 140 -15.59 17.53 3.63
C VAL A 140 -14.78 18.18 4.75
N LEU A 141 -14.32 19.42 4.59
CA LEU A 141 -13.61 20.14 5.67
C LEU A 141 -14.51 20.36 6.90
N ASP A 142 -15.76 20.75 6.66
CA ASP A 142 -16.72 21.00 7.72
C ASP A 142 -17.28 19.68 8.30
N ARG A 143 -17.24 18.60 7.50
CA ARG A 143 -17.49 17.22 7.95
C ARG A 143 -16.38 16.71 8.87
N ILE A 144 -15.10 16.91 8.51
CA ILE A 144 -13.93 16.61 9.36
C ILE A 144 -14.03 17.35 10.69
N ARG A 145 -14.26 18.67 10.67
CA ARG A 145 -14.38 19.50 11.89
C ARG A 145 -15.51 19.06 12.83
N ARG A 146 -16.61 18.53 12.28
CA ARG A 146 -17.76 18.03 13.05
C ARG A 146 -17.58 16.62 13.59
N GLU A 147 -17.01 15.72 12.79
CA GLU A 147 -16.90 14.28 13.10
C GLU A 147 -15.51 13.90 13.66
N SER A 148 -14.56 14.84 13.69
CA SER A 148 -13.22 14.71 14.28
C SER A 148 -12.77 16.06 14.86
N PRO A 149 -13.45 16.59 15.90
CA PRO A 149 -13.20 17.93 16.45
C PRO A 149 -11.81 18.11 17.09
N SER A 150 -11.04 17.03 17.27
CA SER A 150 -9.62 17.09 17.60
C SER A 150 -8.77 17.76 16.51
N VAL A 151 -9.16 17.63 15.23
CA VAL A 151 -8.41 18.10 14.06
C VAL A 151 -8.46 19.63 13.98
N ARG A 152 -7.54 20.26 14.69
CA ARG A 152 -7.37 21.72 14.76
C ARG A 152 -6.57 22.28 13.56
N LEU A 153 -5.71 21.47 12.95
CA LEU A 153 -4.90 21.87 11.80
C LEU A 153 -5.16 20.93 10.61
N ILE A 154 -5.46 21.52 9.44
CA ILE A 154 -5.52 20.82 8.16
C ILE A 154 -4.53 21.52 7.22
N LEU A 155 -3.48 20.82 6.80
CA LEU A 155 -2.47 21.33 5.86
C LEU A 155 -2.70 20.76 4.47
N LEU A 156 -2.53 21.60 3.46
CA LEU A 156 -2.47 21.21 2.05
C LEU A 156 -1.02 20.88 1.66
N ALA A 157 -0.74 19.63 1.28
CA ALA A 157 0.62 19.15 1.04
C ALA A 157 1.24 19.62 -0.29
N ASP A 158 0.39 19.99 -1.25
CA ASP A 158 0.75 20.53 -2.55
C ASP A 158 -0.33 21.51 -3.02
N ALA A 159 0.04 22.77 -3.28
CA ALA A 159 -0.91 23.78 -3.74
C ALA A 159 -1.25 23.66 -5.25
N GLY A 160 -0.34 23.09 -6.05
CA GLY A 160 -0.43 23.08 -7.51
C GLY A 160 -1.58 22.24 -8.07
N ALA A 161 -1.81 21.04 -7.51
CA ALA A 161 -2.87 20.12 -7.95
C ALA A 161 -4.20 20.29 -7.21
N ALA A 162 -4.28 21.22 -6.26
CA ALA A 162 -5.45 21.41 -5.40
C ALA A 162 -6.60 22.17 -6.09
N PRO A 163 -7.86 21.84 -5.80
CA PRO A 163 -9.01 22.62 -6.25
C PRO A 163 -9.08 23.99 -5.55
N ASP A 164 -9.69 24.97 -6.22
CA ASP A 164 -9.72 26.38 -5.77
C ASP A 164 -10.22 26.54 -4.33
N TRP A 165 -11.33 25.87 -3.98
CA TRP A 165 -11.92 25.90 -2.63
C TRP A 165 -10.96 25.41 -1.54
N ALA A 166 -9.98 24.57 -1.86
CA ALA A 166 -8.98 24.09 -0.91
C ALA A 166 -7.85 25.11 -0.76
N ARG A 167 -7.37 25.67 -1.89
CA ARG A 167 -6.36 26.75 -1.92
C ARG A 167 -6.80 28.01 -1.16
N GLU A 168 -8.08 28.32 -1.21
CA GLU A 168 -8.68 29.49 -0.53
C GLU A 168 -8.94 29.26 0.98
N ARG A 169 -8.97 28.00 1.45
CA ARG A 169 -9.43 27.64 2.82
C ARG A 169 -8.39 26.95 3.69
N LEU A 170 -7.28 26.47 3.12
CA LEU A 170 -6.26 25.69 3.83
C LEU A 170 -4.87 26.34 3.75
N PRO A 171 -4.13 26.46 4.87
CA PRO A 171 -2.70 26.74 4.82
C PRO A 171 -1.95 25.57 4.16
N THR A 172 -0.83 25.87 3.50
CA THR A 172 -0.05 24.88 2.74
C THR A 172 1.19 24.42 3.53
N LEU A 173 1.74 23.26 3.16
CA LEU A 173 2.98 22.74 3.75
C LEU A 173 4.14 23.71 3.55
N GLU A 174 4.25 24.34 2.38
CA GLU A 174 5.26 25.36 2.09
C GLU A 174 5.11 26.57 3.01
N SER A 175 3.88 26.99 3.31
CA SER A 175 3.62 28.08 4.27
C SER A 175 3.95 27.70 5.72
N ALA A 176 3.73 26.44 6.10
CA ALA A 176 4.08 25.90 7.41
C ALA A 176 5.61 25.81 7.62
N VAL A 177 6.33 25.40 6.58
CA VAL A 177 7.81 25.39 6.52
C VAL A 177 8.35 26.82 6.57
N ALA A 178 7.83 27.73 5.72
CA ALA A 178 8.29 29.12 5.65
C ALA A 178 8.01 29.93 6.93
N ALA A 179 7.00 29.53 7.72
CA ALA A 179 6.73 30.13 9.03
C ALA A 179 7.86 29.87 10.06
N ASN A 180 8.73 28.88 9.82
CA ASN A 180 9.96 28.59 10.59
C ASN A 180 9.81 28.78 12.10
N ALA A 181 8.86 28.06 12.70
CA ALA A 181 8.35 28.35 14.05
C ALA A 181 9.36 28.18 15.21
N ALA A 182 10.58 27.74 14.93
CA ALA A 182 11.73 27.67 15.84
C ALA A 182 11.52 26.93 17.18
N ALA A 183 10.45 26.13 17.31
CA ALA A 183 10.18 25.33 18.49
C ALA A 183 11.29 24.29 18.75
N GLU A 184 11.48 23.91 20.00
CA GLU A 184 12.37 22.80 20.36
C GLU A 184 11.72 21.46 19.96
N LEU A 185 12.49 20.57 19.35
CA LEU A 185 11.99 19.23 18.99
C LEU A 185 12.14 18.28 20.20
N PRO A 186 11.10 17.50 20.54
CA PRO A 186 11.15 16.60 21.69
C PRO A 186 12.13 15.44 21.45
N PRO A 187 12.76 14.89 22.49
CA PRO A 187 13.49 13.63 22.38
C PRO A 187 12.52 12.50 22.01
N VAL A 188 12.83 11.77 20.95
CA VAL A 188 11.99 10.68 20.42
C VAL A 188 12.50 9.35 20.93
N ASP A 189 11.60 8.55 21.52
CA ASP A 189 11.92 7.20 21.95
C ASP A 189 11.60 6.20 20.83
N ALA A 190 12.60 5.46 20.33
CA ALA A 190 12.40 4.58 19.18
C ALA A 190 11.51 3.34 19.43
N GLY A 191 11.20 3.05 20.71
CA GLY A 191 10.24 2.03 21.13
C GLY A 191 8.79 2.54 21.18
N ALA A 192 8.58 3.86 21.11
CA ALA A 192 7.24 4.43 20.99
C ALA A 192 6.63 4.13 19.61
N ILE A 193 5.29 4.08 19.55
CA ILE A 193 4.56 3.91 18.28
C ILE A 193 4.83 5.10 17.36
N ALA A 194 5.17 4.80 16.11
CA ALA A 194 5.58 5.73 15.07
C ALA A 194 4.67 5.69 13.83
N LEU A 195 4.11 4.52 13.52
CA LEU A 195 3.47 4.26 12.22
C LEU A 195 2.20 3.42 12.39
N LEU A 196 1.16 3.78 11.64
CA LEU A 196 -0.19 3.25 11.76
C LEU A 196 -0.74 2.85 10.37
N LEU A 197 -0.49 1.61 9.94
CA LEU A 197 -0.85 1.12 8.60
C LEU A 197 -2.23 0.44 8.60
N SER A 198 -3.11 0.84 7.68
CA SER A 198 -4.44 0.21 7.51
C SER A 198 -4.34 -1.05 6.63
N THR A 199 -4.72 -2.22 7.15
CA THR A 199 -4.84 -3.45 6.35
C THR A 199 -6.25 -3.63 5.78
N GLY A 200 -6.33 -3.91 4.48
CA GLY A 200 -7.59 -4.04 3.75
C GLY A 200 -8.35 -5.32 4.09
N GLY A 201 -9.33 -5.23 5.01
CA GLY A 201 -10.29 -6.29 5.26
C GLY A 201 -11.36 -6.35 4.16
N THR A 202 -11.52 -7.50 3.50
CA THR A 202 -12.53 -7.68 2.43
C THR A 202 -13.95 -7.91 2.94
N THR A 203 -14.13 -8.12 4.25
CA THR A 203 -15.40 -8.51 4.89
C THR A 203 -15.70 -7.79 6.21
N GLY A 204 -14.92 -6.77 6.57
CA GLY A 204 -15.08 -6.04 7.83
C GLY A 204 -14.26 -4.74 7.87
N PRO A 205 -14.39 -3.92 8.91
CA PRO A 205 -13.62 -2.68 9.05
C PRO A 205 -12.12 -2.98 9.08
N ALA A 206 -11.34 -2.15 8.38
CA ALA A 206 -9.89 -2.29 8.29
C ALA A 206 -9.23 -2.32 9.68
N LYS A 207 -8.27 -3.22 9.89
CA LYS A 207 -7.42 -3.17 11.09
C LYS A 207 -6.33 -2.12 10.88
N VAL A 208 -5.95 -1.41 11.93
CA VAL A 208 -4.77 -0.53 11.91
C VAL A 208 -3.64 -1.22 12.67
N VAL A 209 -2.56 -1.53 11.97
CA VAL A 209 -1.34 -2.17 12.48
C VAL A 209 -0.44 -1.08 13.06
N MET A 210 -0.08 -1.20 14.34
CA MET A 210 0.80 -0.24 15.03
C MET A 210 2.25 -0.71 14.97
N HIS A 211 3.16 0.17 14.60
CA HIS A 211 4.60 -0.08 14.57
C HIS A 211 5.38 0.94 15.39
N THR A 212 6.47 0.53 16.03
CA THR A 212 7.44 1.41 16.69
C THR A 212 8.29 2.17 15.65
N TYR A 213 9.22 3.06 16.04
CA TYR A 213 10.21 3.58 15.08
C TYR A 213 11.24 2.51 14.71
N ALA A 214 11.69 1.72 15.68
CA ALA A 214 12.76 0.74 15.49
C ALA A 214 12.41 -0.39 14.50
N GLY A 215 11.14 -0.82 14.41
CA GLY A 215 10.70 -1.88 13.50
C GLY A 215 10.85 -1.53 12.00
N PRO A 216 10.25 -0.41 11.52
CA PRO A 216 10.46 0.14 10.18
C PRO A 216 11.94 0.38 9.84
N VAL A 217 12.72 0.93 10.77
CA VAL A 217 14.15 1.22 10.57
C VAL A 217 14.95 -0.07 10.38
N PHE A 218 14.74 -1.07 11.23
CA PHE A 218 15.34 -2.40 11.08
C PHE A 218 15.00 -3.03 9.72
N ALA A 219 13.72 -3.08 9.36
CA ALA A 219 13.25 -3.68 8.11
C ALA A 219 13.83 -2.98 6.87
N ALA A 220 13.90 -1.66 6.89
CA ALA A 220 14.46 -0.87 5.79
C ALA A 220 15.97 -1.05 5.66
N ARG A 221 16.71 -1.10 6.78
CA ARG A 221 18.16 -1.34 6.81
C ARG A 221 18.50 -2.71 6.21
N GLU A 222 17.77 -3.75 6.62
CA GLU A 222 17.96 -5.11 6.14
C GLU A 222 17.59 -5.27 4.66
N TYR A 223 16.48 -4.67 4.23
CA TYR A 223 16.13 -4.61 2.82
C TYR A 223 17.21 -3.90 1.99
N ALA A 224 17.68 -2.71 2.42
CA ALA A 224 18.71 -1.95 1.72
C ALA A 224 20.02 -2.76 1.57
N ARG A 225 20.45 -3.42 2.66
CA ARG A 225 21.65 -4.27 2.69
C ARG A 225 21.54 -5.48 1.76
N ILE A 226 20.39 -6.15 1.72
CA ILE A 226 20.19 -7.40 0.97
C ILE A 226 19.89 -7.13 -0.53
N ALA A 227 19.26 -5.98 -0.85
CA ALA A 227 19.15 -5.43 -2.21
C ALA A 227 20.48 -4.81 -2.72
N ARG A 228 21.43 -4.58 -1.80
CA ARG A 228 22.68 -3.83 -2.01
C ARG A 228 22.41 -2.44 -2.61
N LEU A 229 21.54 -1.66 -1.99
CA LEU A 229 21.33 -0.26 -2.39
C LEU A 229 22.57 0.58 -2.04
N THR A 230 22.95 1.48 -2.93
CA THR A 230 24.03 2.46 -2.73
C THR A 230 23.55 3.86 -3.11
N ALA A 231 24.37 4.88 -2.87
CA ALA A 231 23.99 6.26 -3.13
C ALA A 231 23.77 6.54 -4.64
N GLU A 232 24.37 5.72 -5.51
CA GLU A 232 24.29 5.78 -6.97
C GLU A 232 22.92 5.29 -7.49
N ASP A 233 22.13 4.60 -6.67
CA ASP A 233 20.82 4.12 -7.08
C ASP A 233 19.78 5.23 -7.23
N ARG A 234 18.82 4.95 -8.11
CA ARG A 234 17.65 5.79 -8.37
C ARG A 234 16.42 4.89 -8.29
N VAL A 235 15.63 5.04 -7.23
CA VAL A 235 14.58 4.08 -6.84
C VAL A 235 13.19 4.60 -7.21
N VAL A 236 12.42 3.84 -8.01
CA VAL A 236 11.05 4.23 -8.35
C VAL A 236 10.06 3.91 -7.22
N GLN A 237 9.40 4.93 -6.67
CA GLN A 237 8.41 4.85 -5.60
C GLN A 237 7.03 4.45 -6.15
N VAL A 238 6.85 3.15 -6.42
CA VAL A 238 5.63 2.60 -7.02
C VAL A 238 4.54 2.27 -6.00
N GLY A 239 4.90 1.86 -4.78
CA GLY A 239 3.94 1.48 -3.75
C GLY A 239 3.12 2.70 -3.27
N PRO A 240 1.80 2.62 -3.08
CA PRO A 240 1.02 3.74 -2.55
C PRO A 240 1.46 4.11 -1.13
N PHE A 241 1.62 5.40 -0.83
CA PHE A 241 2.12 5.89 0.47
C PHE A 241 1.42 5.31 1.71
N GLY A 242 0.11 5.04 1.66
CA GLY A 242 -0.67 4.40 2.74
C GLY A 242 -0.49 2.88 2.88
N HIS A 243 0.52 2.27 2.24
CA HIS A 243 0.83 0.84 2.31
C HIS A 243 2.33 0.63 2.50
N ALA A 244 2.73 -0.43 3.22
CA ALA A 244 4.13 -0.68 3.60
C ALA A 244 5.12 -0.66 2.42
N SER A 245 4.71 -1.06 1.22
CA SER A 245 5.54 -0.95 0.01
C SER A 245 5.90 0.49 -0.35
N GLY A 246 4.98 1.45 -0.18
CA GLY A 246 5.18 2.87 -0.46
C GLY A 246 5.78 3.66 0.69
N THR A 247 5.33 3.41 1.93
CA THR A 247 5.83 4.11 3.12
C THR A 247 7.21 3.63 3.54
N ILE A 248 7.51 2.33 3.42
CA ILE A 248 8.77 1.73 3.86
C ILE A 248 9.64 1.39 2.66
N PHE A 249 9.31 0.35 1.89
CA PHE A 249 10.27 -0.30 0.98
C PHE A 249 10.76 0.55 -0.20
N THR A 250 10.04 1.60 -0.58
CA THR A 250 10.48 2.57 -1.60
C THR A 250 10.72 3.98 -1.07
N LEU A 251 10.87 4.16 0.25
CA LEU A 251 11.16 5.46 0.89
C LEU A 251 12.27 5.37 1.94
N TYR A 252 12.21 4.43 2.88
CA TYR A 252 13.24 4.30 3.92
C TYR A 252 14.56 3.74 3.36
N PRO A 253 14.59 2.61 2.61
CA PRO A 253 15.82 2.08 2.03
C PRO A 253 16.63 3.05 1.16
N PRO A 254 16.05 3.83 0.23
CA PRO A 254 16.84 4.81 -0.54
C PRO A 254 17.42 5.92 0.33
N VAL A 255 16.66 6.45 1.30
CA VAL A 255 17.14 7.46 2.26
C VAL A 255 18.33 6.93 3.05
N MET A 256 18.27 5.69 3.52
CA MET A 256 19.35 5.03 4.26
C MET A 256 20.59 4.71 3.41
N ALA A 257 20.44 4.66 2.08
CA ALA A 257 21.53 4.41 1.14
C ALA A 257 22.15 5.71 0.57
N GLY A 258 21.55 6.88 0.82
CA GLY A 258 21.93 8.14 0.14
C GLY A 258 21.52 8.18 -1.34
N ALA A 259 20.57 7.33 -1.73
CA ALA A 259 20.06 7.15 -3.08
C ALA A 259 18.99 8.19 -3.45
N ALA A 260 18.71 8.36 -4.74
CA ALA A 260 17.62 9.22 -5.20
C ALA A 260 16.30 8.45 -5.32
N VAL A 261 15.18 9.16 -5.18
CA VAL A 261 13.81 8.65 -5.31
C VAL A 261 13.12 9.29 -6.51
N VAL A 262 12.52 8.45 -7.35
CA VAL A 262 11.68 8.85 -8.49
C VAL A 262 10.23 8.52 -8.10
N PRO A 263 9.34 9.51 -7.91
CA PRO A 263 7.94 9.21 -7.58
C PRO A 263 7.24 8.45 -8.71
N LEU A 264 6.10 7.84 -8.38
CA LEU A 264 5.11 7.44 -9.37
C LEU A 264 3.72 7.59 -8.75
N VAL A 265 2.94 8.56 -9.24
CA VAL A 265 1.63 8.86 -8.65
C VAL A 265 0.54 7.95 -9.23
N GLY A 266 0.49 6.74 -8.66
CA GLY A 266 -0.43 5.68 -9.08
C GLY A 266 0.15 4.78 -10.16
N TRP A 267 -0.30 3.52 -10.17
CA TRP A 267 0.19 2.53 -11.14
C TRP A 267 -0.39 2.74 -12.53
N ASP A 268 0.49 3.07 -13.48
CA ASP A 268 0.33 2.84 -14.91
C ASP A 268 1.69 2.31 -15.44
N PRO A 269 1.72 1.19 -16.20
CA PRO A 269 2.97 0.55 -16.59
C PRO A 269 3.73 1.31 -17.70
N VAL A 270 3.06 2.14 -18.51
CA VAL A 270 3.70 2.98 -19.54
C VAL A 270 4.33 4.22 -18.90
N ALA A 271 3.66 4.81 -17.92
CA ALA A 271 4.19 5.87 -17.07
C ALA A 271 5.40 5.37 -16.26
N PHE A 272 5.30 4.20 -15.62
CA PHE A 272 6.43 3.56 -14.94
C PHE A 272 7.63 3.35 -15.88
N ALA A 273 7.42 2.73 -17.05
CA ALA A 273 8.51 2.52 -18.00
C ALA A 273 9.15 3.83 -18.47
N SER A 274 8.35 4.89 -18.64
CA SER A 274 8.86 6.20 -19.04
C SER A 274 9.55 6.96 -17.91
N ALA A 275 9.17 6.74 -16.65
CA ALA A 275 9.87 7.25 -15.47
C ALA A 275 11.22 6.54 -15.29
N VAL A 276 11.26 5.22 -15.47
CA VAL A 276 12.51 4.42 -15.46
C VAL A 276 13.48 4.94 -16.52
N GLU A 277 13.03 5.16 -17.76
CA GLU A 277 13.90 5.72 -18.80
C GLU A 277 14.34 7.16 -18.51
N SER A 278 13.41 8.05 -18.15
CA SER A 278 13.69 9.49 -18.00
C SER A 278 14.60 9.81 -16.82
N ALA A 279 14.53 9.00 -15.76
CA ALA A 279 15.38 9.14 -14.58
C ALA A 279 16.52 8.12 -14.54
N GLU A 280 16.72 7.28 -15.57
CA GLU A 280 17.65 6.15 -15.61
C GLU A 280 17.56 5.26 -14.34
N ALA A 281 16.33 4.95 -13.91
CA ALA A 281 16.10 4.32 -12.62
C ALA A 281 16.74 2.92 -12.54
N THR A 282 17.41 2.63 -11.42
CA THR A 282 18.20 1.42 -11.22
C THR A 282 17.46 0.33 -10.45
N TRP A 283 16.49 0.71 -9.62
CA TRP A 283 15.80 -0.20 -8.70
C TRP A 283 14.32 0.15 -8.49
N THR A 284 13.51 -0.84 -8.14
CA THR A 284 12.17 -0.62 -7.57
C THR A 284 11.69 -1.84 -6.78
N HIS A 285 10.54 -1.71 -6.11
CA HIS A 285 9.80 -2.79 -5.46
C HIS A 285 8.41 -2.92 -6.09
N LEU A 286 8.08 -4.10 -6.59
CA LEU A 286 6.85 -4.40 -7.31
C LEU A 286 6.05 -5.55 -6.66
N SER A 287 4.79 -5.70 -7.06
CA SER A 287 4.01 -6.92 -6.82
C SER A 287 4.04 -7.82 -8.07
N GLY A 288 3.64 -9.08 -7.90
CA GLY A 288 3.36 -9.97 -9.02
C GLY A 288 2.33 -9.40 -10.02
N THR A 289 1.37 -8.57 -9.56
CA THR A 289 0.43 -7.90 -10.48
C THR A 289 1.14 -6.83 -11.31
N HIS A 290 2.03 -6.02 -10.72
CA HIS A 290 2.80 -5.04 -11.50
C HIS A 290 3.74 -5.74 -12.51
N VAL A 291 4.40 -6.85 -12.13
CA VAL A 291 5.27 -7.61 -13.06
C VAL A 291 4.46 -8.26 -14.18
N HIS A 292 3.22 -8.71 -13.91
CA HIS A 292 2.28 -9.15 -14.94
C HIS A 292 1.90 -8.01 -15.91
N ASP A 293 1.60 -6.82 -15.40
CA ASP A 293 1.22 -5.68 -16.23
C ASP A 293 2.39 -5.18 -17.10
N LEU A 294 3.63 -5.27 -16.61
CA LEU A 294 4.83 -5.03 -17.42
C LEU A 294 4.96 -6.09 -18.54
N LEU A 295 4.72 -7.37 -18.25
CA LEU A 295 4.69 -8.42 -19.28
C LEU A 295 3.53 -8.25 -20.29
N ALA A 296 2.49 -7.49 -19.95
CA ALA A 296 1.40 -7.12 -20.85
C ALA A 296 1.66 -5.84 -21.68
N LEU A 297 2.77 -5.12 -21.45
CA LEU A 297 3.17 -3.99 -22.29
C LEU A 297 3.53 -4.42 -23.71
N ASP A 298 3.37 -3.50 -24.66
CA ASP A 298 3.94 -3.62 -26.00
C ASP A 298 5.50 -3.64 -25.94
N PRO A 299 6.19 -4.53 -26.68
CA PRO A 299 7.65 -4.63 -26.70
C PRO A 299 8.40 -3.33 -27.03
N VAL A 300 7.76 -2.31 -27.62
CA VAL A 300 8.35 -0.98 -27.81
C VAL A 300 8.79 -0.32 -26.48
N HIS A 301 8.24 -0.76 -25.34
CA HIS A 301 8.60 -0.26 -24.02
C HIS A 301 9.79 -1.00 -23.38
N ASP A 302 10.23 -2.14 -23.90
CA ASP A 302 11.23 -2.99 -23.23
C ASP A 302 12.58 -2.27 -23.08
N ALA A 303 12.99 -1.54 -24.13
CA ALA A 303 14.21 -0.73 -24.12
C ALA A 303 14.20 0.38 -23.05
N LYS A 304 13.03 0.79 -22.54
CA LYS A 304 12.91 1.80 -21.48
C LYS A 304 13.33 1.27 -20.10
N LEU A 305 13.21 -0.05 -19.89
CA LEU A 305 13.48 -0.69 -18.59
C LEU A 305 14.96 -1.06 -18.39
N ARG A 306 15.81 -0.83 -19.40
CA ARG A 306 17.22 -1.27 -19.48
C ARG A 306 18.16 -0.77 -18.37
N SER A 307 17.78 0.28 -17.63
CA SER A 307 18.58 0.82 -16.51
C SER A 307 18.38 0.06 -15.20
N LEU A 308 17.31 -0.73 -15.08
CA LEU A 308 17.04 -1.51 -13.88
C LEU A 308 18.08 -2.64 -13.74
N ARG A 309 19.00 -2.51 -12.78
CA ARG A 309 19.92 -3.61 -12.40
C ARG A 309 19.18 -4.77 -11.72
N GLY A 310 17.99 -4.49 -11.19
CA GLY A 310 17.10 -5.48 -10.58
C GLY A 310 15.85 -4.82 -9.99
N ILE A 311 14.96 -5.67 -9.49
CA ILE A 311 13.81 -5.29 -8.68
C ILE A 311 13.65 -6.26 -7.50
N SER A 312 12.94 -5.85 -6.45
CA SER A 312 12.30 -6.82 -5.55
C SER A 312 10.83 -7.04 -5.97
N ALA A 313 10.33 -8.26 -5.87
CA ALA A 313 8.93 -8.57 -6.16
C ALA A 313 8.32 -9.64 -5.24
N GLY A 314 7.14 -9.35 -4.69
CA GLY A 314 6.35 -10.28 -3.88
C GLY A 314 5.17 -10.89 -4.65
N SER A 315 4.64 -12.02 -4.17
CA SER A 315 3.37 -12.61 -4.62
C SER A 315 3.26 -12.91 -6.14
N GLY A 316 4.36 -13.32 -6.77
CA GLY A 316 4.38 -13.80 -8.16
C GLY A 316 4.74 -15.28 -8.30
N SER A 317 4.35 -15.88 -9.43
CA SER A 317 4.66 -17.28 -9.74
C SER A 317 6.05 -17.44 -10.37
N ASP A 318 6.65 -18.62 -10.22
CA ASP A 318 7.96 -18.93 -10.79
C ASP A 318 7.99 -18.79 -12.32
N GLN A 319 6.84 -18.99 -12.99
CA GLN A 319 6.69 -18.78 -14.43
C GLN A 319 6.68 -17.29 -14.77
N LEU A 320 5.90 -16.49 -14.03
CA LEU A 320 5.79 -15.05 -14.23
C LEU A 320 7.15 -14.35 -14.08
N PHE A 321 7.86 -14.64 -12.99
CA PHE A 321 9.16 -14.02 -12.73
C PHE A 321 10.21 -14.48 -13.75
N ARG A 322 10.27 -15.77 -14.11
CA ARG A 322 11.18 -16.26 -15.16
C ARG A 322 10.90 -15.65 -16.54
N GLU A 323 9.64 -15.32 -16.85
CA GLU A 323 9.30 -14.64 -18.11
C GLU A 323 9.80 -13.19 -18.11
N ALA A 324 9.54 -12.44 -17.02
CA ALA A 324 9.98 -11.06 -16.88
C ALA A 324 11.52 -10.91 -16.98
N GLU A 325 12.28 -11.79 -16.33
CA GLU A 325 13.75 -11.76 -16.42
C GLU A 325 14.28 -12.07 -17.81
N ARG A 326 13.63 -13.00 -18.53
CA ARG A 326 14.01 -13.31 -19.93
C ARG A 326 13.72 -12.17 -20.90
N ARG A 327 12.63 -11.42 -20.68
CA ARG A 327 12.24 -10.29 -21.52
C ARG A 327 13.03 -9.02 -21.23
N PHE A 328 13.21 -8.69 -19.94
CA PHE A 328 13.75 -7.39 -19.52
C PHE A 328 15.21 -7.43 -19.03
N GLY A 329 15.81 -8.61 -18.82
CA GLY A 329 17.22 -8.78 -18.45
C GLY A 329 17.59 -8.43 -17.00
N PHE A 330 16.73 -7.73 -16.26
CA PHE A 330 16.93 -7.43 -14.84
C PHE A 330 16.74 -8.67 -13.95
N GLN A 331 17.36 -8.69 -12.76
CA GLN A 331 17.13 -9.75 -11.76
C GLN A 331 15.98 -9.41 -10.81
N ILE A 332 15.14 -10.40 -10.51
CA ILE A 332 14.07 -10.33 -9.51
C ILE A 332 14.55 -10.99 -8.22
N GLN A 333 14.59 -10.21 -7.14
CA GLN A 333 14.65 -10.71 -5.77
C GLN A 333 13.24 -10.99 -5.27
N ARG A 334 12.88 -12.25 -4.99
CA ARG A 334 11.63 -12.54 -4.29
C ARG A 334 11.66 -11.94 -2.87
N ILE A 335 10.55 -11.35 -2.45
CA ILE A 335 10.31 -10.83 -1.10
C ILE A 335 9.00 -11.38 -0.54
N TYR A 336 9.02 -11.80 0.72
CA TYR A 336 7.81 -12.11 1.49
C TYR A 336 7.73 -11.21 2.73
N GLY A 337 6.49 -10.96 3.16
CA GLY A 337 6.17 -10.00 4.19
C GLY A 337 4.68 -9.76 4.30
N LEU A 338 4.25 -9.44 5.52
CA LEU A 338 2.92 -8.96 5.85
C LEU A 338 3.06 -7.65 6.63
N THR A 339 1.98 -6.88 6.71
CA THR A 339 2.01 -5.54 7.34
C THR A 339 2.41 -5.62 8.80
N GLU A 340 1.97 -6.68 9.48
CA GLU A 340 2.23 -7.01 10.88
C GLU A 340 3.69 -7.39 11.20
N CYS A 341 4.56 -7.55 10.19
CA CYS A 341 6.00 -7.78 10.40
C CYS A 341 6.92 -6.99 9.45
N LEU A 342 6.40 -5.97 8.74
CA LEU A 342 7.09 -5.09 7.78
C LEU A 342 8.17 -5.77 6.93
N GLY A 343 7.82 -6.87 6.26
CA GLY A 343 8.79 -7.68 5.51
C GLY A 343 9.73 -8.46 6.43
N ASN A 344 9.87 -9.74 6.12
CA ASN A 344 10.66 -10.66 6.93
C ASN A 344 11.72 -11.41 6.10
N SER A 345 11.57 -11.52 4.77
CA SER A 345 12.60 -12.12 3.91
C SER A 345 12.79 -11.43 2.56
N LEU A 346 14.02 -11.47 2.05
CA LEU A 346 14.39 -11.06 0.69
C LEU A 346 15.42 -12.05 0.14
N VAL A 347 15.38 -12.33 -1.17
CA VAL A 347 16.45 -13.11 -1.82
C VAL A 347 17.70 -12.24 -1.98
N PRO A 348 18.89 -12.64 -1.49
CA PRO A 348 20.12 -11.87 -1.66
C PRO A 348 20.48 -11.60 -3.13
N ALA A 349 21.01 -10.41 -3.42
CA ALA A 349 21.47 -10.06 -4.77
C ALA A 349 22.59 -11.01 -5.23
N GLY A 350 22.49 -11.53 -6.46
CA GLY A 350 23.38 -12.55 -6.99
C GLY A 350 23.12 -13.99 -6.49
N ALA A 351 21.98 -14.26 -5.83
CA ALA A 351 21.59 -15.62 -5.49
C ALA A 351 21.31 -16.47 -6.75
N PRO A 352 21.74 -17.74 -6.81
CA PRO A 352 21.48 -18.63 -7.95
C PRO A 352 19.99 -18.83 -8.26
N ASP A 353 19.67 -19.00 -9.54
CA ASP A 353 18.30 -19.09 -10.07
C ASP A 353 17.45 -20.21 -9.44
N ASP A 354 18.07 -21.35 -9.08
CA ASP A 354 17.41 -22.49 -8.44
C ASP A 354 16.78 -22.14 -7.08
N ARG A 355 17.34 -21.13 -6.40
CA ARG A 355 16.79 -20.55 -5.17
C ARG A 355 16.00 -19.27 -5.46
N ARG A 356 16.54 -18.38 -6.29
CA ARG A 356 16.02 -17.03 -6.52
C ARG A 356 14.65 -17.01 -7.20
N LEU A 357 14.38 -17.93 -8.13
CA LEU A 357 13.06 -18.08 -8.74
C LEU A 357 12.09 -18.91 -7.89
N HIS A 358 12.59 -19.68 -6.92
CA HIS A 358 11.82 -20.76 -6.27
C HIS A 358 11.67 -20.67 -4.75
N CYS A 359 12.29 -19.69 -4.09
CA CYS A 359 12.19 -19.42 -2.66
C CYS A 359 11.98 -17.92 -2.42
N ASP A 360 11.14 -17.55 -1.45
CA ASP A 360 10.74 -16.17 -1.16
C ASP A 360 11.74 -15.42 -0.25
N GLY A 361 13.02 -15.78 -0.37
CA GLY A 361 14.13 -15.16 0.33
C GLY A 361 14.70 -15.96 1.50
N ARG A 362 15.74 -15.38 2.10
CA ARG A 362 16.25 -15.69 3.46
C ARG A 362 15.61 -14.69 4.42
N GLY A 363 15.37 -15.08 5.66
CA GLY A 363 14.98 -14.13 6.70
C GLY A 363 16.00 -13.01 6.89
N PHE A 364 15.53 -11.80 7.21
CA PHE A 364 16.37 -10.72 7.72
C PHE A 364 17.07 -11.15 9.03
N ASP A 365 18.23 -10.60 9.33
CA ASP A 365 19.02 -11.05 10.49
C ASP A 365 18.30 -10.71 11.80
N GLY A 366 18.11 -11.73 12.65
CA GLY A 366 17.29 -11.65 13.86
C GLY A 366 15.80 -12.03 13.69
N ILE A 367 15.34 -12.29 12.47
CA ILE A 367 14.04 -12.94 12.23
C ILE A 367 14.14 -14.43 12.56
N GLU A 368 13.15 -14.94 13.29
CA GLU A 368 12.98 -16.35 13.64
C GLU A 368 11.68 -16.89 13.04
N TYR A 369 11.69 -18.16 12.63
CA TYR A 369 10.54 -18.85 12.04
C TYR A 369 10.24 -20.17 12.73
N ARG A 370 8.95 -20.52 12.79
CA ARG A 370 8.48 -21.88 13.12
C ARG A 370 7.48 -22.30 12.05
N VAL A 371 7.62 -23.52 11.54
CA VAL A 371 6.61 -24.15 10.68
C VAL A 371 5.84 -25.13 11.54
N VAL A 372 4.52 -24.98 11.64
CA VAL A 372 3.67 -25.78 12.54
C VAL A 372 2.57 -26.53 11.80
N SER A 373 1.99 -27.55 12.43
CA SER A 373 0.79 -28.21 11.92
C SER A 373 -0.40 -27.22 11.97
N PRO A 374 -1.09 -26.91 10.86
CA PRO A 374 -2.09 -25.84 10.81
C PRO A 374 -3.20 -25.94 11.88
N GLY A 375 -3.47 -24.84 12.57
CA GLY A 375 -4.43 -24.81 13.70
C GLY A 375 -3.93 -25.38 15.03
N THR A 376 -2.63 -25.74 15.10
CA THR A 376 -1.88 -26.09 16.30
C THR A 376 -0.62 -25.21 16.39
N ASP A 377 0.11 -25.32 17.49
CA ASP A 377 1.44 -24.70 17.63
C ASP A 377 2.58 -25.74 17.55
N ASP A 378 2.24 -26.98 17.15
CA ASP A 378 3.15 -28.14 17.11
C ASP A 378 4.13 -28.03 15.93
N PRO A 379 5.45 -27.95 16.16
CA PRO A 379 6.43 -27.74 15.09
C PRO A 379 6.60 -28.98 14.19
N LEU A 380 6.71 -28.74 12.89
CA LEU A 380 6.93 -29.77 11.87
C LEU A 380 8.42 -29.93 11.51
N PRO A 381 8.85 -31.13 11.07
CA PRO A 381 10.21 -31.34 10.57
C PRO A 381 10.51 -30.52 9.31
N PRO A 382 11.77 -30.05 9.10
CA PRO A 382 12.20 -29.41 7.85
C PRO A 382 11.86 -30.24 6.61
N GLY A 383 11.40 -29.58 5.55
CA GLY A 383 10.86 -30.21 4.34
C GLY A 383 9.35 -30.47 4.38
N THR A 384 8.69 -30.34 5.54
CA THR A 384 7.24 -30.51 5.67
C THR A 384 6.52 -29.17 5.48
N PRO A 385 5.52 -29.07 4.59
CA PRO A 385 4.66 -27.90 4.50
C PRO A 385 3.76 -27.74 5.74
N GLY A 386 3.63 -26.53 6.25
CA GLY A 386 2.79 -26.20 7.40
C GLY A 386 2.54 -24.70 7.55
N GLU A 387 1.81 -24.29 8.58
CA GLU A 387 1.52 -22.88 8.85
C GLU A 387 2.78 -22.15 9.34
N MET A 388 2.99 -20.93 8.84
CA MET A 388 4.17 -20.12 9.12
C MET A 388 3.93 -19.22 10.33
N PHE A 389 4.76 -19.38 11.36
CA PHE A 389 4.85 -18.41 12.46
C PHE A 389 6.17 -17.65 12.33
N VAL A 390 6.15 -16.34 12.59
CA VAL A 390 7.32 -15.44 12.54
C VAL A 390 7.48 -14.64 13.83
N ARG A 391 8.72 -14.44 14.27
CA ARG A 391 9.09 -13.52 15.38
C ARG A 391 10.30 -12.70 14.94
N GLY A 392 10.43 -11.44 15.34
CA GLY A 392 11.58 -10.63 14.94
C GLY A 392 11.51 -9.15 15.33
N PRO A 393 12.56 -8.37 15.04
CA PRO A 393 12.64 -6.96 15.39
C PRO A 393 11.65 -6.04 14.63
N SER A 394 11.08 -6.50 13.51
CA SER A 394 10.06 -5.80 12.72
C SER A 394 8.61 -6.14 13.11
N LEU A 395 8.39 -6.92 14.18
CA LEU A 395 7.05 -7.29 14.63
C LEU A 395 6.24 -6.04 15.05
N PHE A 396 4.96 -6.00 14.67
CA PHE A 396 4.02 -4.98 15.10
C PHE A 396 3.76 -4.96 16.62
N ALA A 397 3.44 -3.78 17.14
CA ALA A 397 3.02 -3.55 18.52
C ALA A 397 1.53 -3.85 18.77
N GLY A 398 0.88 -4.58 17.86
CA GLY A 398 -0.53 -4.96 17.93
C GLY A 398 -1.46 -4.15 17.03
N TYR A 399 -2.74 -4.52 17.05
CA TYR A 399 -3.79 -3.81 16.32
C TYR A 399 -4.43 -2.72 17.20
N LEU A 400 -4.51 -1.48 16.67
CA LEU A 400 -5.07 -0.32 17.35
C LEU A 400 -6.48 -0.59 17.87
N GLY A 401 -6.69 -0.50 19.19
CA GLY A 401 -7.99 -0.72 19.83
C GLY A 401 -8.53 -2.15 19.71
N ARG A 402 -7.71 -3.14 19.35
CA ARG A 402 -8.13 -4.55 19.14
C ARG A 402 -7.18 -5.54 19.84
N PRO A 403 -7.12 -5.54 21.19
CA PRO A 403 -6.24 -6.46 21.94
C PRO A 403 -6.62 -7.93 21.72
N GLU A 404 -7.91 -8.27 21.71
CA GLU A 404 -8.41 -9.64 21.47
C GLU A 404 -7.92 -10.18 20.12
N ALA A 405 -8.15 -9.44 19.03
CA ALA A 405 -7.72 -9.81 17.68
C ALA A 405 -6.20 -9.73 17.47
N THR A 406 -5.44 -9.24 18.46
CA THR A 406 -3.97 -9.30 18.52
C THR A 406 -3.52 -10.61 19.19
N ALA A 407 -4.12 -10.97 20.32
CA ALA A 407 -3.90 -12.24 21.02
C ALA A 407 -4.39 -13.47 20.21
N GLU A 408 -5.34 -13.31 19.29
CA GLU A 408 -5.71 -14.36 18.32
C GLU A 408 -4.54 -14.77 17.40
N VAL A 409 -3.60 -13.87 17.11
CA VAL A 409 -2.55 -14.06 16.10
C VAL A 409 -1.13 -14.10 16.67
N VAL A 410 -0.87 -13.47 17.82
CA VAL A 410 0.45 -13.52 18.49
C VAL A 410 0.40 -14.42 19.72
N ARG A 411 1.39 -15.31 19.85
CA ARG A 411 1.61 -16.20 20.99
C ARG A 411 2.40 -15.53 22.11
N ASP A 412 2.32 -16.08 23.32
CA ASP A 412 3.00 -15.57 24.52
C ASP A 412 4.54 -15.48 24.37
N ASP A 413 5.13 -16.31 23.50
CA ASP A 413 6.56 -16.28 23.16
C ASP A 413 6.92 -15.26 22.05
N GLY A 414 5.95 -14.43 21.62
CA GLY A 414 6.12 -13.38 20.61
C GLY A 414 6.06 -13.87 19.16
N PHE A 415 5.69 -15.12 18.89
CA PHE A 415 5.47 -15.59 17.51
C PHE A 415 4.10 -15.17 16.97
N LEU A 416 4.10 -14.47 15.83
CA LEU A 416 2.93 -14.16 15.02
C LEU A 416 2.64 -15.30 14.05
N ALA A 417 1.45 -15.90 14.16
CA ALA A 417 0.90 -16.81 13.15
C ALA A 417 0.45 -16.00 11.93
N THR A 418 1.09 -16.17 10.78
CA THR A 418 0.76 -15.38 9.57
C THR A 418 -0.51 -15.88 8.88
N GLY A 419 -0.88 -17.14 9.10
CA GLY A 419 -1.95 -17.83 8.36
C GLY A 419 -1.54 -18.28 6.95
N ASP A 420 -0.30 -18.04 6.53
CA ASP A 420 0.25 -18.57 5.29
C ASP A 420 0.87 -19.96 5.51
N LEU A 421 0.79 -20.81 4.49
CA LEU A 421 1.48 -22.10 4.46
C LEU A 421 2.87 -21.90 3.84
N THR A 422 3.90 -22.36 4.53
CA THR A 422 5.29 -22.33 4.06
C THR A 422 5.91 -23.73 4.12
N CYS A 423 7.06 -23.89 3.48
CA CYS A 423 7.95 -25.03 3.70
C CYS A 423 9.38 -24.52 3.95
N SER A 424 9.94 -24.88 5.11
CA SER A 424 11.37 -24.72 5.36
C SER A 424 12.13 -25.79 4.58
N PRO A 425 13.14 -25.45 3.77
CA PRO A 425 13.90 -26.40 2.99
C PRO A 425 14.68 -27.35 3.90
N THR A 426 14.89 -28.58 3.44
CA THR A 426 15.81 -29.50 4.10
C THR A 426 17.24 -28.94 4.03
N PRO A 427 17.98 -28.90 5.16
CA PRO A 427 19.33 -28.33 5.19
C PRO A 427 20.31 -29.18 4.37
N ARG A 428 20.65 -28.69 3.18
CA ARG A 428 21.74 -29.25 2.36
C ARG A 428 23.06 -28.61 2.79
N SER A 429 23.88 -29.39 3.49
CA SER A 429 25.16 -29.03 4.15
C SER A 429 25.04 -28.18 5.42
N THR A 430 26.06 -28.28 6.28
CA THR A 430 26.11 -27.78 7.66
C THR A 430 26.68 -26.37 7.81
N THR A 431 27.01 -25.69 6.71
CA THR A 431 27.63 -24.35 6.72
C THR A 431 26.59 -23.25 6.45
N SER A 432 26.39 -22.39 7.45
CA SER A 432 25.38 -21.32 7.55
C SER A 432 23.98 -21.79 8.00
N PRO A 433 23.45 -21.28 9.15
CA PRO A 433 22.13 -21.68 9.68
C PRO A 433 20.94 -21.00 8.98
N SER A 434 21.17 -20.24 7.90
CA SER A 434 20.13 -19.42 7.29
C SER A 434 19.27 -20.18 6.29
N SER A 435 18.12 -20.68 6.74
CA SER A 435 17.08 -21.20 5.86
C SER A 435 16.52 -20.09 4.96
N ALA A 436 16.48 -20.36 3.65
CA ALA A 436 15.47 -19.76 2.78
C ALA A 436 14.11 -20.42 3.05
N TYR A 437 13.02 -20.01 2.40
CA TYR A 437 11.75 -20.76 2.42
C TYR A 437 10.89 -20.47 1.18
N ARG A 438 9.76 -21.17 1.06
CA ARG A 438 8.74 -20.93 0.02
C ARG A 438 7.36 -20.87 0.66
N THR A 439 6.59 -19.83 0.36
CA THR A 439 5.15 -19.80 0.63
C THR A 439 4.42 -20.64 -0.43
N VAL A 440 3.55 -21.56 0.00
CA VAL A 440 2.86 -22.55 -0.85
C VAL A 440 1.34 -22.39 -0.89
N GLY A 441 0.76 -21.51 -0.07
CA GLY A 441 -0.68 -21.24 -0.02
C GLY A 441 -1.06 -20.54 1.29
N SER A 442 -2.34 -20.60 1.67
CA SER A 442 -2.83 -20.12 2.97
C SER A 442 -3.58 -21.23 3.73
N ALA A 443 -3.57 -21.14 5.06
CA ALA A 443 -4.07 -22.17 5.95
C ALA A 443 -5.61 -22.12 6.08
N SER A 444 -6.31 -22.92 5.26
CA SER A 444 -7.77 -23.04 5.27
C SER A 444 -8.31 -24.00 6.35
N GLY A 445 -7.76 -23.92 7.56
CA GLY A 445 -8.24 -24.66 8.74
C GLY A 445 -9.36 -23.94 9.49
N PRO A 446 -10.19 -24.65 10.28
CA PRO A 446 -11.14 -24.01 11.19
C PRO A 446 -10.38 -23.29 12.32
N ARG A 447 -10.32 -21.95 12.25
CA ARG A 447 -9.79 -21.11 13.34
C ARG A 447 -10.46 -21.47 14.66
N ARG A 448 -9.72 -21.45 15.77
CA ARG A 448 -10.19 -21.78 17.13
C ARG A 448 -11.18 -20.74 17.68
N SER A 449 -12.38 -20.65 17.11
CA SER A 449 -13.47 -19.87 17.66
C SER A 449 -14.04 -20.57 18.90
N SER A 450 -13.68 -20.07 20.08
CA SER A 450 -14.07 -20.59 21.40
C SER A 450 -15.53 -20.26 21.78
N SER A 451 -16.46 -20.35 20.83
CA SER A 451 -17.88 -20.14 21.10
C SER A 451 -18.49 -21.33 21.85
N ARG A 452 -18.88 -21.09 23.11
CA ARG A 452 -19.63 -22.08 23.90
C ARG A 452 -20.98 -22.37 23.23
N ARG A 453 -21.26 -23.66 22.98
CA ARG A 453 -22.54 -24.12 22.40
C ARG A 453 -23.75 -23.67 23.21
N ALA A 454 -24.73 -23.07 22.54
CA ALA A 454 -26.12 -23.02 22.97
C ALA A 454 -27.06 -22.98 21.75
N GLY A 455 -28.19 -23.70 21.82
CA GLY A 455 -29.29 -23.61 20.84
C GLY A 455 -29.10 -24.35 19.50
N ARG A 456 -30.16 -25.03 19.03
CA ARG A 456 -30.29 -25.55 17.67
C ARG A 456 -31.35 -24.74 16.91
N SER A 457 -31.11 -24.47 15.62
CA SER A 457 -32.14 -24.59 14.58
C SER A 457 -31.46 -24.81 13.21
N ARG A 458 -32.23 -25.08 12.15
CA ARG A 458 -31.71 -25.44 10.82
C ARG A 458 -31.95 -24.33 9.80
N SER A 459 -30.90 -23.91 9.11
CA SER A 459 -30.97 -23.34 7.75
C SER A 459 -29.62 -23.51 7.05
N SER A 460 -29.63 -23.67 5.73
CA SER A 460 -28.43 -23.90 4.92
C SER A 460 -28.21 -22.73 3.96
N PRO A 461 -27.04 -22.05 3.97
CA PRO A 461 -26.62 -21.16 2.90
C PRO A 461 -25.71 -21.91 1.92
N THR A 462 -26.07 -21.92 0.64
CA THR A 462 -25.15 -22.32 -0.44
C THR A 462 -24.23 -21.16 -0.80
N SER A 463 -22.94 -21.45 -1.00
CA SER A 463 -21.96 -20.52 -1.59
C SER A 463 -20.94 -21.33 -2.39
N PRO A 464 -20.41 -20.79 -3.50
CA PRO A 464 -19.57 -21.56 -4.42
C PRO A 464 -18.18 -21.81 -3.83
N ALA A 465 -17.78 -23.08 -3.75
CA ALA A 465 -16.43 -23.47 -3.38
C ALA A 465 -15.49 -23.38 -4.59
N SER A 466 -14.28 -22.88 -4.38
CA SER A 466 -13.18 -22.94 -5.36
C SER A 466 -12.69 -24.37 -5.54
N SER A 467 -12.65 -24.86 -6.78
CA SER A 467 -12.25 -26.22 -7.12
C SER A 467 -10.71 -26.36 -7.28
N PRO A 468 -10.03 -27.23 -6.51
CA PRO A 468 -8.61 -27.51 -6.70
C PRO A 468 -8.39 -28.45 -7.91
N SER A 469 -7.53 -28.04 -8.83
CA SER A 469 -7.20 -28.79 -10.05
C SER A 469 -6.19 -29.92 -9.78
N ALA A 470 -6.69 -31.06 -9.28
CA ALA A 470 -5.86 -32.23 -8.99
C ALA A 470 -5.21 -32.83 -10.25
N ARG A 471 -3.87 -32.77 -10.32
CA ARG A 471 -3.03 -33.69 -11.10
C ARG A 471 -1.88 -34.20 -10.23
N CYS A 472 -2.01 -35.42 -9.73
CA CYS A 472 -0.89 -36.22 -9.24
C CYS A 472 -0.93 -37.60 -9.89
N ARG A 473 0.26 -38.15 -10.13
CA ARG A 473 0.44 -39.45 -10.77
C ARG A 473 0.09 -40.56 -9.78
N SER A 474 -0.63 -41.58 -10.22
CA SER A 474 -0.60 -42.90 -9.59
C SER A 474 0.63 -43.67 -10.08
N ASP A 475 1.30 -44.39 -9.18
CA ASP A 475 2.38 -45.30 -9.54
C ASP A 475 2.38 -46.52 -8.60
N ARG A 476 1.94 -47.66 -9.13
CA ARG A 476 2.14 -49.04 -8.61
C ARG A 476 1.97 -50.01 -9.78
N GLY A 477 3.05 -50.58 -10.29
CA GLY A 477 3.01 -51.54 -11.39
C GLY A 477 2.76 -52.98 -10.96
N ARG A 478 2.39 -53.83 -11.93
CA ARG A 478 2.70 -55.27 -12.01
C ARG A 478 2.75 -55.69 -13.48
N SER A 479 3.61 -56.65 -13.79
CA SER A 479 3.91 -57.12 -15.15
C SER A 479 3.04 -58.29 -15.59
N CYS A 480 2.62 -58.33 -16.85
CA CYS A 480 2.56 -59.56 -17.66
C CYS A 480 2.48 -59.25 -19.16
N SER A 481 2.88 -60.22 -20.00
CA SER A 481 3.07 -60.09 -21.45
C SER A 481 1.91 -60.67 -22.28
N THR A 482 1.67 -60.13 -23.48
CA THR A 482 1.52 -60.86 -24.78
C THR A 482 1.34 -59.88 -25.96
N SER A 483 1.22 -60.38 -27.18
CA SER A 483 1.54 -59.68 -28.44
C SER A 483 0.47 -59.74 -29.54
N SER A 484 0.56 -58.83 -30.53
CA SER A 484 -0.12 -58.84 -31.86
C SER A 484 -1.65 -58.58 -31.85
N THR A 485 -2.37 -58.11 -32.89
CA THR A 485 -2.10 -57.58 -34.26
C THR A 485 -3.30 -56.65 -34.67
N ARG A 486 -3.50 -55.99 -35.83
CA ARG A 486 -2.85 -55.85 -37.17
C ARG A 486 -3.25 -54.49 -37.83
N CYS A 487 -2.57 -54.10 -38.91
CA CYS A 487 -3.01 -53.15 -39.97
C CYS A 487 -3.82 -53.90 -41.09
N PRO A 488 -4.44 -53.26 -42.13
CA PRO A 488 -4.04 -52.01 -42.81
C PRO A 488 -5.17 -51.06 -43.33
N SER A 489 -4.77 -50.01 -44.05
CA SER A 489 -5.58 -49.19 -44.99
C SER A 489 -5.42 -49.67 -46.45
N PRO A 490 -6.11 -49.05 -47.45
CA PRO A 490 -5.37 -48.23 -48.45
C PRO A 490 -6.16 -47.10 -49.17
N SER A 491 -5.43 -46.27 -49.96
CA SER A 491 -5.84 -45.55 -51.22
C SER A 491 -6.96 -44.46 -51.18
N THR A 492 -6.97 -43.36 -51.97
CA THR A 492 -6.03 -42.80 -53.00
C THR A 492 -6.27 -41.28 -53.25
N GLU A 493 -5.22 -40.59 -53.74
CA GLU A 493 -5.09 -39.57 -54.83
C GLU A 493 -6.34 -38.93 -55.53
N SER A 494 -6.30 -37.72 -56.15
CA SER A 494 -5.25 -36.67 -56.33
C SER A 494 -5.76 -35.33 -56.97
N THR A 495 -4.90 -34.27 -56.92
CA THR A 495 -4.72 -33.12 -57.88
C THR A 495 -5.81 -32.07 -58.22
N THR A 496 -5.50 -30.79 -57.90
CA THR A 496 -5.64 -29.50 -58.68
C THR A 496 -6.90 -29.19 -59.52
N ARG A 497 -7.48 -27.96 -59.55
CA ARG A 497 -6.90 -26.71 -60.13
C ARG A 497 -7.85 -25.49 -59.97
N THR A 498 -7.32 -24.26 -59.94
CA THR A 498 -8.01 -22.94 -60.04
C THR A 498 -7.83 -22.32 -61.47
N PRO A 499 -8.23 -21.07 -61.86
CA PRO A 499 -8.85 -19.92 -61.15
C PRO A 499 -10.01 -19.18 -61.90
N PHE A 500 -10.46 -18.03 -61.36
CA PHE A 500 -11.33 -16.97 -61.95
C PHE A 500 -12.80 -17.32 -62.32
N GLY A 501 -13.77 -16.40 -62.30
CA GLY A 501 -13.78 -15.05 -61.70
C GLY A 501 -14.86 -14.09 -62.24
N GLY A 502 -15.42 -13.23 -61.38
CA GLY A 502 -15.93 -11.90 -61.76
C GLY A 502 -17.45 -11.65 -61.85
N TRP A 503 -17.81 -10.41 -61.48
CA TRP A 503 -19.01 -9.62 -61.82
C TRP A 503 -20.39 -9.90 -61.17
N SER A 504 -20.84 -8.85 -60.47
CA SER A 504 -22.22 -8.46 -60.13
C SER A 504 -22.83 -7.60 -61.28
N PRO A 505 -24.11 -7.13 -61.29
CA PRO A 505 -24.95 -6.80 -60.12
C PRO A 505 -26.49 -7.01 -60.19
N SER A 506 -27.12 -6.82 -59.02
CA SER A 506 -28.56 -6.52 -58.80
C SER A 506 -29.58 -7.67 -59.06
N SER A 507 -30.73 -7.77 -58.37
CA SER A 507 -31.34 -6.88 -57.35
C SER A 507 -32.10 -7.64 -56.24
N SER A 508 -32.15 -7.03 -55.05
CA SER A 508 -33.15 -7.21 -53.97
C SER A 508 -33.73 -8.60 -53.62
N ARG A 509 -33.35 -9.14 -52.44
CA ARG A 509 -34.25 -9.43 -51.28
C ARG A 509 -33.50 -10.12 -50.13
N GLY A 510 -33.91 -9.84 -48.89
CA GLY A 510 -33.56 -10.61 -47.68
C GLY A 510 -32.38 -10.07 -46.86
N GLU A 511 -32.66 -9.58 -45.64
CA GLU A 511 -31.63 -9.22 -44.65
C GLU A 511 -31.26 -10.43 -43.77
N ALA A 512 -29.97 -10.67 -43.53
CA ALA A 512 -29.48 -11.53 -42.45
C ALA A 512 -27.98 -11.32 -42.16
N GLU A 513 -27.57 -10.25 -41.47
CA GLU A 513 -26.19 -10.12 -40.95
C GLU A 513 -26.08 -9.64 -39.49
N SER A 514 -25.41 -10.48 -38.69
CA SER A 514 -24.48 -10.17 -37.58
C SER A 514 -24.59 -8.84 -36.81
N PRO A 515 -25.17 -8.82 -35.59
CA PRO A 515 -25.03 -7.69 -34.67
C PRO A 515 -23.63 -7.64 -34.04
N ARG A 516 -22.89 -6.55 -34.30
CA ARG A 516 -21.60 -6.23 -33.66
C ARG A 516 -21.78 -6.05 -32.14
N ARG A 517 -20.80 -6.49 -31.33
CA ARG A 517 -20.81 -6.30 -29.86
C ARG A 517 -20.55 -4.84 -29.45
N GLY A 518 -21.59 -4.01 -29.49
CA GLY A 518 -21.56 -2.65 -28.95
C GLY A 518 -21.52 -2.62 -27.41
N ARG A 519 -20.82 -1.64 -26.84
CA ARG A 519 -20.87 -1.35 -25.39
C ARG A 519 -22.26 -0.78 -25.03
N ARG A 520 -22.81 -1.16 -23.86
CA ARG A 520 -23.96 -0.47 -23.24
C ARG A 520 -23.50 0.39 -22.06
N PRO A 521 -24.05 1.60 -21.86
CA PRO A 521 -23.94 2.31 -20.59
C PRO A 521 -24.82 1.65 -19.51
N PRO A 522 -24.53 1.87 -18.21
CA PRO A 522 -25.39 1.40 -17.13
C PRO A 522 -26.71 2.19 -17.08
N SER A 523 -27.82 1.50 -16.81
CA SER A 523 -29.12 2.12 -16.53
C SER A 523 -29.24 2.53 -15.04
N PRO A 524 -30.01 3.59 -14.73
CA PRO A 524 -30.11 4.10 -13.36
C PRO A 524 -30.85 3.12 -12.44
N ARG A 525 -30.34 2.92 -11.22
CA ARG A 525 -31.06 2.24 -10.13
C ARG A 525 -31.74 3.28 -9.25
N HIS A 526 -33.06 3.20 -9.12
CA HIS A 526 -33.79 3.96 -8.10
C HIS A 526 -33.42 3.47 -6.70
N LEU A 527 -33.29 4.41 -5.76
CA LEU A 527 -33.03 4.13 -4.36
C LEU A 527 -34.33 3.70 -3.66
N LEU A 528 -34.34 2.48 -3.12
CA LEU A 528 -35.25 2.08 -2.04
C LEU A 528 -34.43 2.06 -0.75
N GLY A 529 -34.71 3.00 0.15
CA GLY A 529 -34.06 3.08 1.46
C GLY A 529 -34.60 2.03 2.45
N PRO A 530 -33.80 1.56 3.41
CA PRO A 530 -34.25 0.64 4.45
C PRO A 530 -35.21 1.36 5.43
N ALA A 531 -36.39 0.78 5.65
CA ALA A 531 -37.34 1.29 6.64
C ALA A 531 -36.92 0.94 8.07
N ALA A 532 -37.18 1.84 9.02
CA ALA A 532 -36.84 1.66 10.43
C ALA A 532 -37.80 0.70 11.15
N ALA A 533 -37.26 -0.23 11.94
CA ALA A 533 -38.04 -1.11 12.81
C ALA A 533 -38.08 -0.54 14.25
N GLY A 534 -39.10 0.26 14.56
CA GLY A 534 -39.14 1.07 15.80
C GLY A 534 -40.50 1.12 16.50
N ARG A 535 -40.91 0.00 17.13
CA ARG A 535 -41.94 -0.12 18.20
C ARG A 535 -43.26 0.65 18.04
N ALA A 536 -44.36 -0.07 17.83
CA ALA A 536 -45.71 0.40 18.10
C ALA A 536 -46.43 -0.52 19.10
N HIS A 537 -46.95 0.02 20.20
CA HIS A 537 -47.82 -0.74 21.12
C HIS A 537 -48.88 0.13 21.83
N ARG A 538 -50.10 0.07 21.28
CA ARG A 538 -51.43 0.28 21.90
C ARG A 538 -51.79 1.56 22.69
N SER A 539 -52.93 2.13 22.24
CA SER A 539 -54.05 2.71 23.01
C SER A 539 -53.79 3.93 23.92
N GLY A 540 -54.27 5.10 23.49
CA GLY A 540 -54.33 6.31 24.32
C GLY A 540 -55.66 6.54 25.05
N ARG A 541 -55.78 7.70 25.72
CA ARG A 541 -57.05 8.29 26.19
C ARG A 541 -56.93 9.82 26.35
N ARG A 542 -58.02 10.51 25.94
CA ARG A 542 -58.53 11.85 26.33
C ARG A 542 -57.67 12.81 27.18
N GLY A 543 -57.63 14.08 26.75
CA GLY A 543 -58.36 15.15 27.46
C GLY A 543 -57.57 16.38 27.96
N GLY A 544 -58.03 17.59 27.60
CA GLY A 544 -57.53 18.90 28.08
C GLY A 544 -56.18 19.33 27.48
N GLY A 545 -55.80 20.61 27.38
CA GLY A 545 -56.51 21.89 27.57
C GLY A 545 -55.57 23.01 27.03
N ALA A 546 -56.02 23.98 26.25
CA ALA A 546 -56.75 25.19 26.66
C ALA A 546 -55.83 26.46 26.73
N TRP A 547 -55.84 27.23 25.62
CA TRP A 547 -55.63 28.70 25.51
C TRP A 547 -54.29 29.37 25.91
N GLY A 548 -53.85 30.31 25.05
CA GLY A 548 -52.70 31.20 25.27
C GLY A 548 -52.20 31.82 23.96
N GLU A 549 -52.77 32.96 23.55
CA GLU A 549 -52.49 33.64 22.26
C GLU A 549 -51.85 35.05 22.51
N PRO A 550 -51.68 35.98 21.54
CA PRO A 550 -50.34 36.38 21.09
C PRO A 550 -49.91 37.83 21.45
N GLY A 551 -48.67 38.20 21.08
CA GLY A 551 -48.11 39.57 21.18
C GLY A 551 -47.39 39.98 19.88
N ALA A 552 -47.43 41.26 19.51
CA ALA A 552 -47.25 41.74 18.14
C ALA A 552 -45.86 42.30 17.74
N ASP A 553 -45.73 42.47 16.41
CA ASP A 553 -44.75 43.22 15.58
C ASP A 553 -44.83 44.77 15.84
N PRO A 554 -44.17 45.71 15.10
CA PRO A 554 -43.13 45.65 14.05
C PRO A 554 -41.95 46.67 14.23
N GLY A 555 -41.06 46.85 13.23
CA GLY A 555 -39.95 47.85 13.36
C GLY A 555 -39.11 48.41 12.18
N GLY A 556 -39.27 48.03 10.90
CA GLY A 556 -38.65 48.70 9.73
C GLY A 556 -37.10 48.80 9.64
N ALA A 557 -36.47 49.49 8.67
CA ALA A 557 -36.79 49.75 7.25
C ALA A 557 -35.57 50.43 6.52
N ASP A 558 -35.54 50.37 5.18
CA ASP A 558 -34.76 51.20 4.23
C ASP A 558 -33.20 51.19 4.23
N ARG A 559 -32.48 51.55 3.14
CA ARG A 559 -32.64 51.32 1.67
C ARG A 559 -31.40 51.79 0.88
N ALA A 560 -31.33 51.40 -0.40
CA ALA A 560 -30.68 52.07 -1.55
C ALA A 560 -29.28 51.61 -2.07
N ARG A 561 -29.17 51.73 -3.41
CA ARG A 561 -28.06 51.53 -4.38
C ARG A 561 -28.16 52.75 -5.36
N PRO A 562 -27.12 53.20 -6.09
CA PRO A 562 -26.72 52.57 -7.37
C PRO A 562 -25.26 52.82 -7.86
N GLY A 563 -24.89 52.24 -9.02
CA GLY A 563 -23.74 52.67 -9.84
C GLY A 563 -22.90 51.55 -10.47
N GLY A 564 -22.62 51.64 -11.78
CA GLY A 564 -21.64 50.83 -12.52
C GLY A 564 -20.58 51.72 -13.20
N PRO A 565 -19.88 51.32 -14.30
CA PRO A 565 -20.10 50.14 -15.16
C PRO A 565 -18.83 49.32 -15.52
N CYS A 566 -19.00 48.24 -16.30
CA CYS A 566 -17.93 47.39 -16.84
C CYS A 566 -17.22 47.99 -18.07
N ARG A 567 -15.95 47.63 -18.34
CA ARG A 567 -15.34 47.71 -19.70
C ARG A 567 -14.25 46.65 -19.98
N HIS A 568 -14.37 46.04 -21.17
CA HIS A 568 -13.40 45.34 -22.04
C HIS A 568 -12.50 44.17 -21.56
N ARG A 569 -12.58 43.07 -22.32
CA ARG A 569 -11.57 41.99 -22.45
C ARG A 569 -10.38 42.45 -23.32
N ALA A 570 -9.24 41.79 -23.18
CA ALA A 570 -8.16 41.76 -24.19
C ALA A 570 -7.71 40.30 -24.48
N PRO A 571 -7.31 39.95 -25.72
CA PRO A 571 -6.86 38.59 -26.10
C PRO A 571 -5.37 38.32 -25.80
N PRO A 572 -4.90 37.05 -25.83
CA PRO A 572 -3.61 36.67 -25.25
C PRO A 572 -2.38 36.98 -26.12
N ARG A 573 -1.25 37.26 -25.45
CA ARG A 573 0.08 37.35 -26.09
C ARG A 573 0.66 35.96 -26.35
N ARG A 574 1.19 35.74 -27.56
CA ARG A 574 2.04 34.57 -27.89
C ARG A 574 3.52 34.90 -27.65
N LEU A 575 4.22 34.03 -26.94
CA LEU A 575 5.68 33.88 -26.93
C LEU A 575 5.95 32.40 -27.22
N ARG A 576 6.20 31.99 -28.47
CA ARG A 576 7.53 31.96 -29.14
C ARG A 576 8.61 31.28 -28.30
N LEU A 577 8.93 30.04 -28.68
CA LEU A 577 10.20 29.38 -28.36
C LEU A 577 11.39 30.28 -28.76
N VAL A 578 12.47 30.18 -28.00
CA VAL A 578 13.83 30.47 -28.47
C VAL A 578 14.68 29.25 -28.17
N LEU A 579 15.03 28.50 -29.21
CA LEU A 579 16.04 27.44 -29.16
C LEU A 579 17.40 28.04 -29.56
N ARG A 580 18.31 28.16 -28.60
CA ARG A 580 19.76 28.34 -28.76
C ARG A 580 20.47 27.87 -27.48
N ALA A 581 21.60 27.18 -27.54
CA ALA A 581 22.22 26.49 -28.68
C ALA A 581 23.07 25.33 -28.14
#